data_AF-A0A0R2RID9-F1
#
_entry.id   AF-A0A0R2RID9-F1
#
_cell.length_a   1.000
_cell.length_b   1.000
_cell.length_c   1.000
_cell.angle_alpha   90.00
_cell.angle_beta   90.00
_cell.angle_gamma   90.00
#
_symmetry.space_group_name_H-M   'P 1'
#
loop_
_entity.id
_entity.type
_entity.pdbx_description
1 polymer ?
#
loop_
_entity_poly.entity_id
_entity_poly.type
_entity_poly.pdbx_seq_one_letter_code
_entity_poly.pdbx_strand_id
1 'polypeptide(L)'
;MWRGGKYQFLPFAVTVAAIVMTNLLTGILVGLGVSLLFILYSNFRKPIHQVMEKHLSGNVMRIELPPTVSFFNRAAMQKALYGVVRGVTVLIDARNCDYIDPDILDLLNDFKNVTAKAHGVEFKSIGLKERYGKFGEQEVVFADYSSREVQSSLKPAEVLEILKAGHERFLRGRPLVRDLRRQAGATAAAQFPIAAVLGCIDSRAPVEHIFDLGLGEAFVARIAGNVARDKMIGSLEYACGVAGSKVLLVLGHTSCGAVRASVDLKVAGKKASEATGCDHLDDLVAIIQGSIDSTQLKDFSSWSDDRKRAFADEVAQKNVVNTISYIRENSRILDRLVRENKILMVGAIYDVNTGKVTFL
;
A
#
# COMPACT_ATOMS: atom_id res chain seq x y z
N MET A 1 -27.65 -15.91 -27.17
CA MET A 1 -26.67 -14.93 -27.71
C MET A 1 -26.92 -13.49 -27.30
N TRP A 2 -28.16 -13.01 -27.14
CA TRP A 2 -28.43 -11.61 -26.73
C TRP A 2 -27.82 -11.20 -25.37
N ARG A 3 -27.66 -12.15 -24.44
CA ARG A 3 -27.00 -11.92 -23.13
C ARG A 3 -25.47 -11.80 -23.19
N GLY A 4 -24.83 -12.10 -24.32
CA GLY A 4 -23.37 -12.05 -24.51
C GLY A 4 -22.81 -10.67 -24.87
N GLY A 5 -23.67 -9.65 -24.90
CA GLY A 5 -23.31 -8.28 -25.27
C GLY A 5 -23.32 -8.02 -26.78
N LYS A 6 -23.38 -6.74 -27.16
CA LYS A 6 -23.49 -6.29 -28.56
C LYS A 6 -22.37 -6.84 -29.45
N TYR A 7 -21.19 -7.09 -28.87
CA TYR A 7 -20.00 -7.58 -29.58
C TYR A 7 -20.07 -9.04 -30.02
N GLN A 8 -20.88 -9.89 -29.38
CA GLN A 8 -21.12 -11.26 -29.84
C GLN A 8 -22.36 -11.36 -30.73
N PHE A 9 -23.34 -10.49 -30.50
CA PHE A 9 -24.59 -10.51 -31.24
C PHE A 9 -24.46 -9.96 -32.66
N LEU A 10 -23.71 -8.86 -32.87
CA LEU A 10 -23.61 -8.21 -34.18
C LEU A 10 -22.98 -9.11 -35.25
N PRO A 11 -21.80 -9.74 -35.03
CA PRO A 11 -21.20 -10.59 -36.04
C PRO A 11 -22.08 -11.79 -36.39
N PHE A 12 -22.77 -12.36 -35.40
CA PHE A 12 -23.73 -13.45 -35.62
C PHE A 12 -24.94 -13.01 -36.46
N ALA A 13 -25.58 -11.88 -36.11
CA ALA A 13 -26.73 -11.36 -36.86
C ALA A 13 -26.36 -11.04 -38.31
N VAL A 14 -25.17 -10.46 -38.53
CA VAL A 14 -24.66 -10.18 -39.88
C VAL A 14 -24.38 -11.47 -40.65
N THR A 15 -23.84 -12.49 -39.99
CA THR A 15 -23.62 -13.81 -40.60
C THR A 15 -24.94 -14.44 -41.05
N VAL A 16 -25.96 -14.45 -40.18
CA VAL A 16 -27.28 -15.02 -40.49
C VAL A 16 -27.95 -14.25 -41.63
N ALA A 17 -27.95 -12.92 -41.59
CA ALA A 17 -28.51 -12.10 -42.66
C ALA A 17 -27.80 -12.35 -44.01
N ALA A 18 -26.46 -12.44 -44.00
CA ALA A 18 -25.69 -12.72 -45.20
C ALA A 18 -25.97 -14.11 -45.78
N ILE A 19 -26.15 -15.14 -44.94
CA ILE A 19 -26.53 -16.49 -45.38
C ILE A 19 -27.90 -16.46 -46.07
N VAL A 20 -28.88 -15.78 -45.46
CA VAL A 20 -30.26 -15.70 -46.00
C VAL A 20 -30.30 -14.95 -47.34
N MET A 21 -29.49 -13.90 -47.49
CA MET A 21 -29.50 -13.05 -48.69
C MET A 21 -28.61 -13.58 -49.83
N THR A 22 -27.68 -14.49 -49.55
CA THR A 22 -26.73 -14.99 -50.55
C THR A 22 -26.77 -16.52 -50.60
N ASN A 23 -25.79 -17.17 -50.00
CA ASN A 23 -25.74 -18.62 -49.79
C ASN A 23 -24.88 -18.90 -48.55
N LEU A 24 -24.85 -20.17 -48.13
CA LEU A 24 -24.16 -20.57 -46.91
C LEU A 24 -22.67 -20.20 -46.91
N LEU A 25 -21.95 -20.45 -48.02
CA LEU A 25 -20.51 -20.21 -48.10
C LEU A 25 -20.18 -18.72 -48.01
N THR A 26 -20.83 -17.90 -48.85
CA THR A 26 -20.61 -16.45 -48.87
C THR A 26 -21.02 -15.83 -47.53
N GLY A 27 -22.13 -16.26 -46.94
CA GLY A 27 -22.60 -15.78 -45.65
C GLY A 27 -21.63 -16.07 -44.50
N ILE A 28 -21.03 -17.28 -44.47
CA ILE A 28 -20.01 -17.64 -43.48
C ILE A 28 -18.75 -16.79 -43.65
N LEU A 29 -18.27 -16.57 -44.89
CA LEU A 29 -17.08 -15.74 -45.14
C LEU A 29 -17.29 -14.29 -44.68
N VAL A 30 -18.45 -13.71 -44.97
CA VAL A 30 -18.83 -12.37 -44.47
C VAL A 30 -18.86 -12.35 -42.94
N GLY A 31 -19.45 -13.38 -42.32
CA GLY A 31 -19.49 -13.54 -40.88
C GLY A 31 -18.13 -13.59 -40.20
N LEU A 32 -17.20 -14.36 -40.77
CA LEU A 32 -15.82 -14.46 -40.30
C LEU A 32 -15.08 -13.12 -40.46
N GLY A 33 -15.24 -12.44 -41.60
CA GLY A 33 -14.63 -11.12 -41.82
C GLY A 33 -15.12 -10.07 -40.83
N VAL A 34 -16.42 -10.00 -40.58
CA VAL A 34 -17.02 -9.08 -39.60
C VAL A 34 -16.57 -9.42 -38.19
N SER A 35 -16.54 -10.72 -37.84
CA SER A 35 -16.05 -11.17 -36.52
C SER A 35 -14.59 -10.77 -36.30
N LEU A 36 -13.73 -10.97 -37.31
CA LEU A 36 -12.31 -10.58 -37.26
C LEU A 36 -12.15 -9.07 -37.08
N LEU A 37 -12.88 -8.26 -37.86
CA LEU A 37 -12.88 -6.80 -37.74
C LEU A 37 -13.35 -6.33 -36.35
N PHE A 38 -14.38 -6.96 -35.81
CA PHE A 38 -14.90 -6.65 -34.48
C PHE A 38 -13.92 -7.03 -33.36
N ILE A 39 -13.27 -8.20 -33.46
CA ILE A 39 -12.23 -8.63 -32.51
C ILE A 39 -11.07 -7.65 -32.54
N LEU A 40 -10.60 -7.28 -33.74
CA LEU A 40 -9.54 -6.30 -33.91
C LEU A 40 -9.94 -4.97 -33.28
N TYR A 41 -11.09 -4.39 -33.67
CA TYR A 41 -11.57 -3.11 -33.17
C TYR A 41 -11.77 -3.08 -31.64
N SER A 42 -12.29 -4.16 -31.07
CA SER A 42 -12.46 -4.30 -29.62
C SER A 42 -11.10 -4.35 -28.90
N ASN A 43 -10.10 -5.00 -29.51
CA ASN A 43 -8.74 -5.03 -28.99
C ASN A 43 -8.04 -3.66 -29.08
N PHE A 44 -8.22 -2.93 -30.19
CA PHE A 44 -7.69 -1.57 -30.40
C PHE A 44 -8.14 -0.55 -29.35
N ARG A 45 -9.33 -0.72 -28.75
CA ARG A 45 -9.90 0.24 -27.80
C ARG A 45 -9.55 -0.03 -26.34
N LYS A 46 -8.77 -1.08 -26.04
CA LYS A 46 -8.35 -1.32 -24.65
C LYS A 46 -7.28 -0.30 -24.25
N PRO A 47 -7.56 0.59 -23.27
CA PRO A 47 -6.54 1.51 -22.78
C PRO A 47 -5.43 0.73 -22.11
N ILE A 48 -4.20 1.21 -22.28
CA ILE A 48 -3.03 0.66 -21.60
C ILE A 48 -3.15 1.00 -20.11
N HIS A 49 -2.88 -0.01 -19.27
CA HIS A 49 -3.03 0.16 -17.84
C HIS A 49 -1.95 1.08 -17.30
N GLN A 50 -2.37 2.22 -16.75
CA GLN A 50 -1.50 3.24 -16.18
C GLN A 50 -1.91 3.47 -14.72
N VAL A 51 -0.93 3.47 -13.83
CA VAL A 51 -1.14 3.71 -12.40
C VAL A 51 -0.15 4.77 -11.94
N MET A 52 -0.67 5.83 -11.33
CA MET A 52 0.17 6.80 -10.63
C MET A 52 0.45 6.27 -9.22
N GLU A 53 1.72 6.03 -8.94
CA GLU A 53 2.22 5.51 -7.68
C GLU A 53 2.98 6.59 -6.93
N LYS A 54 2.69 6.75 -5.63
CA LYS A 54 3.45 7.64 -4.75
C LYS A 54 4.54 6.83 -4.05
N HIS A 55 5.79 7.07 -4.46
CA HIS A 55 7.01 6.47 -3.90
C HIS A 55 7.71 7.46 -2.96
N LEU A 56 8.76 7.01 -2.26
CA LEU A 56 9.55 7.86 -1.36
C LEU A 56 10.28 9.00 -2.10
N SER A 57 10.75 8.72 -3.32
CA SER A 57 11.49 9.67 -4.16
C SER A 57 10.61 10.56 -5.03
N GLY A 58 9.29 10.34 -5.04
CA GLY A 58 8.35 11.12 -5.83
C GLY A 58 7.25 10.29 -6.47
N ASN A 59 6.56 10.90 -7.44
CA ASN A 59 5.48 10.26 -8.18
C ASN A 59 6.04 9.46 -9.36
N VAL A 60 5.57 8.22 -9.50
CA VAL A 60 5.94 7.29 -10.58
C VAL A 60 4.69 6.93 -11.36
N MET A 61 4.69 7.20 -12.66
CA MET A 61 3.68 6.67 -13.58
C MET A 61 4.12 5.30 -14.06
N ARG A 62 3.53 4.24 -13.49
CA ARG A 62 3.74 2.87 -13.96
C ARG A 62 2.81 2.54 -15.11
N ILE A 63 3.38 2.15 -16.24
CA ILE A 63 2.69 1.66 -17.43
C ILE A 63 2.91 0.15 -17.49
N GLU A 64 1.86 -0.62 -17.21
CA GLU A 64 1.93 -2.08 -17.21
C GLU A 64 1.68 -2.60 -18.62
N LEU A 65 2.68 -3.29 -19.18
CA LEU A 65 2.58 -3.88 -20.49
C LEU A 65 1.80 -5.21 -20.43
N PRO A 66 0.83 -5.44 -21.34
CA PRO A 66 0.20 -6.75 -21.46
C PRO A 66 1.20 -7.82 -21.93
N PRO A 67 0.83 -9.12 -21.86
CA PRO A 67 1.68 -10.23 -22.33
C PRO A 67 2.17 -10.08 -23.78
N THR A 68 1.36 -9.48 -24.65
CA THR A 68 1.75 -9.18 -26.02
C THR A 68 1.40 -7.73 -26.32
N VAL A 69 2.42 -6.95 -26.70
CA VAL A 69 2.27 -5.57 -27.18
C VAL A 69 2.55 -5.57 -28.68
N SER A 70 1.50 -5.43 -29.47
CA SER A 70 1.56 -5.42 -30.93
C SER A 70 1.62 -3.99 -31.48
N PHE A 71 1.88 -3.83 -32.79
CA PHE A 71 1.77 -2.55 -33.50
C PHE A 71 0.45 -1.81 -33.20
N PHE A 72 -0.66 -2.53 -33.04
CA PHE A 72 -1.97 -1.94 -32.77
C PHE A 72 -2.06 -1.19 -31.45
N ASN A 73 -1.12 -1.42 -30.53
CA ASN A 73 -1.03 -0.71 -29.26
C ASN A 73 -0.30 0.64 -29.37
N ARG A 74 0.27 0.98 -30.54
CA ARG A 74 1.14 2.16 -30.73
C ARG A 74 0.45 3.48 -30.38
N ALA A 75 -0.78 3.69 -30.85
CA ALA A 75 -1.53 4.92 -30.55
C ALA A 75 -1.85 5.06 -29.05
N ALA A 76 -2.17 3.94 -28.39
CA ALA A 76 -2.47 3.94 -26.96
C ALA A 76 -1.20 4.15 -26.11
N MET A 77 -0.07 3.54 -26.49
CA MET A 77 1.25 3.77 -25.88
C MET A 77 1.67 5.22 -26.05
N GLN A 78 1.53 5.77 -27.25
CA GLN A 78 1.89 7.14 -27.55
C GLN A 78 1.10 8.13 -26.69
N LYS A 79 -0.22 7.91 -26.56
CA LYS A 79 -1.07 8.71 -25.68
C LYS A 79 -0.67 8.59 -24.21
N ALA A 80 -0.29 7.39 -23.76
CA ALA A 80 0.17 7.17 -22.39
C ALA A 80 1.47 7.93 -22.08
N LEU A 81 2.46 7.80 -22.96
CA LEU A 81 3.79 8.40 -22.80
C LEU A 81 3.74 9.93 -22.90
N TYR A 82 3.05 10.48 -23.90
CA TYR A 82 2.97 11.92 -24.11
C TYR A 82 1.95 12.64 -23.22
N GLY A 83 1.15 11.90 -22.44
CA GLY A 83 0.31 12.44 -21.39
C GLY A 83 1.04 12.72 -20.07
N VAL A 84 2.32 12.34 -19.96
CA VAL A 84 3.11 12.47 -18.73
C VAL A 84 3.46 13.94 -18.44
N VAL A 85 3.20 14.37 -17.21
CA VAL A 85 3.54 15.71 -16.72
C VAL A 85 5.03 15.80 -16.33
N ARG A 86 5.60 17.01 -16.36
CA ARG A 86 6.99 17.25 -15.94
C ARG A 86 7.21 16.85 -14.47
N GLY A 87 8.40 16.32 -14.15
CA GLY A 87 8.80 15.95 -12.79
C GLY A 87 8.22 14.63 -12.26
N VAL A 88 7.64 13.80 -13.14
CA VAL A 88 7.22 12.42 -12.84
C VAL A 88 8.22 11.45 -13.46
N THR A 89 8.48 10.32 -12.79
CA THR A 89 9.23 9.21 -13.38
C THR A 89 8.28 8.27 -14.11
N VAL A 90 8.59 7.89 -15.34
CA VAL A 90 7.84 6.88 -16.10
C VAL A 90 8.50 5.51 -15.91
N LEU A 91 7.72 4.53 -15.49
CA LEU A 91 8.15 3.14 -15.35
C LEU A 91 7.40 2.25 -16.34
N ILE A 92 8.12 1.61 -17.25
CA ILE A 92 7.58 0.56 -18.12
C ILE A 92 7.72 -0.79 -17.41
N ASP A 93 6.58 -1.39 -17.04
CA ASP A 93 6.54 -2.70 -16.39
C ASP A 93 6.25 -3.81 -17.41
N ALA A 94 7.31 -4.51 -17.79
CA ALA A 94 7.32 -5.56 -18.80
C ALA A 94 7.49 -6.97 -18.20
N ARG A 95 7.35 -7.15 -16.87
CA ARG A 95 7.61 -8.44 -16.20
C ARG A 95 6.73 -9.59 -16.71
N ASN A 96 5.50 -9.28 -17.05
CA ASN A 96 4.54 -10.24 -17.61
C ASN A 96 4.46 -10.14 -19.14
N CYS A 97 5.34 -9.37 -19.78
CA CYS A 97 5.33 -9.11 -21.22
C CYS A 97 6.27 -10.06 -21.96
N ASP A 98 5.69 -10.86 -22.84
CA ASP A 98 6.44 -11.82 -23.64
C ASP A 98 6.94 -11.23 -24.94
N TYR A 99 6.10 -10.49 -25.65
CA TYR A 99 6.40 -9.94 -26.96
C TYR A 99 6.11 -8.45 -27.01
N ILE A 100 7.06 -7.69 -27.56
CA ILE A 100 6.90 -6.26 -27.88
C ILE A 100 7.28 -6.08 -29.34
N ASP A 101 6.39 -5.48 -30.09
CA ASP A 101 6.58 -5.14 -31.49
C ASP A 101 7.71 -4.11 -31.68
N PRO A 102 8.55 -4.22 -32.74
CA PRO A 102 9.64 -3.29 -33.01
C PRO A 102 9.21 -1.82 -33.03
N ASP A 103 8.05 -1.49 -33.61
CA ASP A 103 7.57 -0.10 -33.69
C ASP A 103 7.23 0.49 -32.31
N ILE A 104 6.88 -0.37 -31.35
CA ILE A 104 6.64 0.03 -29.96
C ILE A 104 7.96 0.24 -29.23
N LEU A 105 8.97 -0.59 -29.50
CA LEU A 105 10.31 -0.40 -28.96
C LEU A 105 10.92 0.92 -29.44
N ASP A 106 10.74 1.25 -30.72
CA ASP A 106 11.18 2.52 -31.28
C ASP A 106 10.47 3.70 -30.63
N LEU A 107 9.16 3.61 -30.41
CA LEU A 107 8.40 4.62 -29.67
C LEU A 107 8.91 4.80 -28.22
N LEU A 108 9.22 3.70 -27.52
CA LEU A 108 9.78 3.76 -26.17
C LEU A 108 11.18 4.39 -26.16
N ASN A 109 12.02 4.06 -27.14
CA ASN A 109 13.36 4.63 -27.30
C ASN A 109 13.32 6.11 -27.65
N ASP A 110 12.43 6.53 -28.54
CA ASP A 110 12.21 7.93 -28.89
C ASP A 110 11.74 8.73 -27.68
N PHE A 111 10.75 8.21 -26.94
CA PHE A 111 10.30 8.83 -25.71
C PHE A 111 11.45 8.97 -24.69
N LYS A 112 12.20 7.88 -24.43
CA LYS A 112 13.33 7.88 -23.49
C LYS A 112 14.40 8.91 -23.85
N ASN A 113 14.77 8.97 -25.12
CA ASN A 113 15.94 9.75 -25.55
C ASN A 113 15.63 11.20 -25.88
N VAL A 114 14.40 11.49 -26.30
CA VAL A 114 13.98 12.82 -26.76
C VAL A 114 13.03 13.45 -25.75
N THR A 115 11.83 12.90 -25.61
CA THR A 115 10.74 13.55 -24.87
C THR A 115 10.98 13.58 -23.37
N ALA A 116 11.44 12.46 -22.80
CA ALA A 116 11.71 12.34 -21.38
C ALA A 116 12.76 13.37 -20.93
N LYS A 117 13.88 13.47 -21.67
CA LYS A 117 14.93 14.47 -21.41
C LYS A 117 14.41 15.91 -21.57
N ALA A 118 13.67 16.19 -22.63
CA ALA A 118 13.12 17.53 -22.88
C ALA A 118 12.14 18.00 -21.78
N HIS A 119 11.43 17.06 -21.14
CA HIS A 119 10.44 17.35 -20.10
C HIS A 119 10.98 17.17 -18.67
N GLY A 120 12.25 16.82 -18.50
CA GLY A 120 12.81 16.49 -17.18
C GLY A 120 12.08 15.30 -16.53
N VAL A 121 11.64 14.35 -17.35
CA VAL A 121 11.01 13.10 -16.96
C VAL A 121 12.07 12.02 -16.97
N GLU A 122 12.14 11.24 -15.90
CA GLU A 122 13.04 10.10 -15.82
C GLU A 122 12.34 8.87 -16.43
N PHE A 123 13.03 8.10 -17.27
CA PHE A 123 12.48 6.89 -17.90
C PHE A 123 13.16 5.64 -17.32
N LYS A 124 12.36 4.70 -16.80
CA LYS A 124 12.81 3.44 -16.23
C LYS A 124 12.00 2.27 -16.80
N SER A 125 12.58 1.07 -16.76
CA SER A 125 11.91 -0.15 -17.20
C SER A 125 12.25 -1.32 -16.28
N ILE A 126 11.29 -2.23 -16.06
CA ILE A 126 11.47 -3.48 -15.32
C ILE A 126 10.99 -4.66 -16.15
N GLY A 127 11.72 -5.78 -16.12
CA GLY A 127 11.34 -7.02 -16.81
C GLY A 127 11.47 -6.99 -18.34
N LEU A 128 12.06 -5.93 -18.91
CA LEU A 128 12.28 -5.85 -20.35
C LEU A 128 13.40 -6.84 -20.76
N LYS A 129 13.08 -7.77 -21.65
CA LYS A 129 14.00 -8.83 -22.08
C LYS A 129 15.19 -8.23 -22.84
N GLU A 130 16.40 -8.73 -22.59
CA GLU A 130 17.65 -8.22 -23.17
C GLU A 130 17.66 -8.19 -24.71
N ARG A 131 16.92 -9.13 -25.34
CA ARG A 131 16.75 -9.20 -26.80
C ARG A 131 16.14 -7.93 -27.42
N TYR A 132 15.47 -7.10 -26.64
CA TYR A 132 14.90 -5.83 -27.11
C TYR A 132 15.92 -4.67 -27.09
N GLY A 133 17.18 -4.96 -26.77
CA GLY A 133 18.26 -3.98 -26.76
C GLY A 133 18.54 -3.44 -25.36
N LYS A 134 19.65 -2.69 -25.24
CA LYS A 134 20.08 -2.07 -23.98
C LYS A 134 19.25 -0.84 -23.68
N PHE A 135 18.03 -1.03 -23.17
CA PHE A 135 17.37 -0.01 -22.37
C PHE A 135 18.15 0.07 -21.05
N GLY A 136 19.29 0.77 -21.10
CA GLY A 136 20.43 0.74 -20.16
C GLY A 136 20.15 0.17 -18.78
N GLU A 137 20.82 -0.95 -18.47
CA GLU A 137 20.83 -1.77 -17.24
C GLU A 137 19.52 -1.90 -16.45
N GLN A 138 19.37 -3.03 -15.77
CA GLN A 138 18.23 -3.37 -14.92
C GLN A 138 18.20 -2.54 -13.63
N GLU A 139 18.57 -1.26 -13.71
CA GLU A 139 18.63 -0.32 -12.61
C GLU A 139 17.26 0.28 -12.36
N VAL A 140 16.42 -0.55 -11.75
CA VAL A 140 15.38 -0.03 -10.88
C VAL A 140 16.06 0.54 -9.62
N VAL A 141 16.82 1.62 -9.80
CA VAL A 141 17.18 2.52 -8.70
C VAL A 141 16.12 3.61 -8.67
N PHE A 142 14.90 3.25 -8.30
CA PHE A 142 14.17 4.18 -7.44
C PHE A 142 15.02 4.33 -6.18
N ALA A 143 14.85 5.40 -5.40
CA ALA A 143 15.01 5.19 -3.96
C ALA A 143 13.84 4.26 -3.56
N ASP A 144 13.98 2.97 -3.84
CA ASP A 144 13.06 1.89 -3.49
C ASP A 144 13.19 1.55 -2.00
N TYR A 145 14.20 2.12 -1.35
CA TYR A 145 14.38 2.22 0.08
C TYR A 145 14.61 3.68 0.47
N SER A 146 14.48 3.98 1.76
CA SER A 146 14.73 5.32 2.29
C SER A 146 16.23 5.59 2.45
N SER A 147 16.76 6.57 1.71
CA SER A 147 18.11 7.11 1.91
C SER A 147 18.11 8.31 2.87
N ARG A 148 19.29 8.77 3.29
CA ARG A 148 19.43 9.96 4.14
C ARG A 148 18.86 11.20 3.45
N GLU A 149 19.17 11.37 2.18
CA GLU A 149 18.75 12.50 1.35
C GLU A 149 17.22 12.52 1.25
N VAL A 150 16.62 11.38 0.91
CA VAL A 150 15.16 11.21 0.81
C VAL A 150 14.48 11.52 2.14
N GLN A 151 14.92 10.89 3.24
CA GLN A 151 14.35 11.12 4.57
C GLN A 151 14.48 12.60 5.01
N SER A 152 15.60 13.25 4.68
CA SER A 152 15.84 14.66 5.04
C SER A 152 14.97 15.65 4.25
N SER A 153 14.62 15.32 3.01
CA SER A 153 13.77 16.16 2.17
C SER A 153 12.27 16.10 2.53
N LEU A 154 11.84 15.01 3.17
CA LEU A 154 10.44 14.75 3.47
C LEU A 154 9.96 15.52 4.71
N LYS A 155 8.83 16.19 4.59
CA LYS A 155 8.10 16.76 5.72
C LYS A 155 7.25 15.68 6.40
N PRO A 156 6.97 15.80 7.71
CA PRO A 156 6.10 14.87 8.43
C PRO A 156 4.74 14.61 7.76
N ALA A 157 4.08 15.66 7.25
CA ALA A 157 2.80 15.50 6.56
C ALA A 157 2.93 14.67 5.26
N GLU A 158 4.04 14.80 4.53
CA GLU A 158 4.28 14.03 3.31
C GLU A 158 4.50 12.54 3.63
N VAL A 159 5.20 12.24 4.72
CA VAL A 159 5.38 10.87 5.22
C VAL A 159 4.03 10.26 5.61
N LEU A 160 3.15 11.00 6.30
CA LEU A 160 1.81 10.50 6.62
C LEU A 160 1.00 10.18 5.35
N GLU A 161 1.10 11.02 4.32
CA GLU A 161 0.43 10.77 3.04
C GLU A 161 1.05 9.60 2.26
N ILE A 162 2.36 9.33 2.42
CA ILE A 162 3.01 8.11 1.89
C ILE A 162 2.42 6.87 2.57
N LEU A 163 2.29 6.87 3.91
CA LEU A 163 1.68 5.77 4.66
C LEU A 163 0.25 5.52 4.20
N LYS A 164 -0.58 6.58 4.10
CA LYS A 164 -1.96 6.46 3.60
C LYS A 164 -2.01 5.92 2.16
N ALA A 165 -1.13 6.39 1.27
CA ALA A 165 -1.07 5.90 -0.10
C ALA A 165 -0.68 4.42 -0.17
N GLY A 166 0.25 3.98 0.69
CA GLY A 166 0.60 2.57 0.83
C GLY A 166 -0.56 1.72 1.35
N HIS A 167 -1.31 2.25 2.32
CA HIS A 167 -2.50 1.58 2.83
C HIS A 167 -3.61 1.43 1.77
N GLU A 168 -3.83 2.46 0.96
CA GLU A 168 -4.75 2.39 -0.17
C GLU A 168 -4.33 1.32 -1.20
N ARG A 169 -3.02 1.13 -1.41
CA ARG A 169 -2.51 0.06 -2.28
C ARG A 169 -2.76 -1.32 -1.67
N PHE A 170 -2.57 -1.48 -0.36
CA PHE A 170 -2.93 -2.70 0.37
C PHE A 170 -4.42 -3.05 0.21
N LEU A 171 -5.33 -2.10 0.45
CA LEU A 171 -6.78 -2.31 0.31
C LEU A 171 -7.20 -2.70 -1.11
N ARG A 172 -6.49 -2.21 -2.13
CA ARG A 172 -6.76 -2.52 -3.54
C ARG A 172 -6.10 -3.81 -4.02
N GLY A 173 -5.29 -4.47 -3.18
CA GLY A 173 -4.50 -5.64 -3.57
C GLY A 173 -3.45 -5.32 -4.64
N ARG A 174 -2.88 -4.10 -4.62
CA ARG A 174 -1.90 -3.61 -5.62
C ARG A 174 -0.68 -2.98 -4.94
N PRO A 175 0.08 -3.74 -4.12
CA PRO A 175 1.29 -3.24 -3.47
C PRO A 175 2.35 -2.83 -4.50
N LEU A 176 3.30 -2.00 -4.06
CA LEU A 176 4.47 -1.66 -4.86
C LEU A 176 5.31 -2.91 -5.15
N VAL A 177 5.91 -2.89 -6.33
CA VAL A 177 6.89 -3.90 -6.72
C VAL A 177 8.22 -3.52 -6.09
N ARG A 178 8.77 -4.40 -5.26
CA ARG A 178 10.01 -4.16 -4.51
C ARG A 178 10.97 -5.33 -4.67
N ASP A 179 12.26 -5.04 -4.83
CA ASP A 179 13.33 -6.04 -4.75
C ASP A 179 13.91 -6.03 -3.33
N LEU A 180 13.31 -6.81 -2.43
CA LEU A 180 13.72 -6.86 -1.03
C LEU A 180 15.15 -7.37 -0.85
N ARG A 181 15.67 -8.20 -1.76
CA ARG A 181 17.05 -8.70 -1.67
C ARG A 181 18.04 -7.59 -1.96
N ARG A 182 17.77 -6.78 -2.99
CA ARG A 182 18.56 -5.59 -3.30
C ARG A 182 18.46 -4.57 -2.16
N GLN A 183 17.27 -4.33 -1.62
CA GLN A 183 17.08 -3.42 -0.49
C GLN A 183 17.86 -3.85 0.74
N ALA A 184 17.85 -5.16 1.07
CA ALA A 184 18.62 -5.68 2.18
C ALA A 184 20.12 -5.37 2.05
N GLY A 185 20.68 -5.48 0.84
CA GLY A 185 22.05 -5.08 0.54
C GLY A 185 22.27 -3.57 0.67
N ALA A 186 21.32 -2.77 0.16
CA ALA A 186 21.42 -1.31 0.18
C ALA A 186 21.29 -0.70 1.59
N THR A 187 20.49 -1.32 2.48
CA THR A 187 20.28 -0.87 3.85
C THR A 187 21.22 -1.53 4.87
N ALA A 188 22.16 -2.38 4.43
CA ALA A 188 23.03 -3.14 5.32
C ALA A 188 24.00 -2.24 6.11
N ALA A 189 24.52 -1.19 5.48
CA ALA A 189 25.47 -0.28 6.12
C ALA A 189 24.77 0.78 6.98
N ALA A 190 23.60 1.25 6.56
CA ALA A 190 22.81 2.25 7.26
C ALA A 190 21.33 2.18 6.85
N GLN A 191 20.46 2.65 7.75
CA GLN A 191 19.03 2.76 7.52
C GLN A 191 18.55 4.19 7.84
N PHE A 192 17.57 4.69 7.09
CA PHE A 192 16.99 6.02 7.29
C PHE A 192 15.45 5.98 7.32
N PRO A 193 14.82 5.25 8.26
CA PRO A 193 13.37 5.05 8.25
C PRO A 193 12.57 6.35 8.33
N ILE A 194 11.58 6.51 7.46
CA ILE A 194 10.73 7.70 7.40
C ILE A 194 9.71 7.74 8.54
N ALA A 195 9.34 6.58 9.09
CA ALA A 195 8.34 6.44 10.14
C ALA A 195 8.81 5.51 11.27
N ALA A 196 8.29 5.77 12.45
CA ALA A 196 8.31 4.87 13.60
C ALA A 196 6.86 4.45 13.88
N VAL A 197 6.63 3.16 14.07
CA VAL A 197 5.29 2.61 14.34
C VAL A 197 5.32 1.80 15.62
N LEU A 198 4.49 2.18 16.59
CA LEU A 198 4.17 1.39 17.77
C LEU A 198 2.87 0.62 17.50
N GLY A 199 2.99 -0.67 17.24
CA GLY A 199 1.87 -1.56 16.92
C GLY A 199 1.63 -2.63 17.97
N CYS A 200 0.53 -3.37 17.80
CA CYS A 200 0.28 -4.58 18.59
C CYS A 200 1.15 -5.76 18.10
N ILE A 201 1.45 -6.72 18.98
CA ILE A 201 2.07 -8.00 18.60
C ILE A 201 1.13 -8.92 17.79
N ASP A 202 -0.14 -8.54 17.63
CA ASP A 202 -1.15 -9.31 16.90
C ASP A 202 -0.66 -9.68 15.48
N SER A 203 -0.58 -10.98 15.19
CA SER A 203 -0.04 -11.52 13.95
C SER A 203 -0.81 -11.10 12.69
N ARG A 204 -2.04 -10.61 12.86
CA ARG A 204 -2.91 -10.12 11.77
C ARG A 204 -2.67 -8.65 11.43
N ALA A 205 -1.84 -7.95 12.21
CA ALA A 205 -1.52 -6.54 12.02
C ALA A 205 -0.04 -6.28 11.62
N PRO A 206 0.49 -6.88 10.54
CA PRO A 206 1.84 -6.60 10.07
C PRO A 206 1.93 -5.20 9.44
N VAL A 207 2.64 -4.28 10.10
CA VAL A 207 2.71 -2.86 9.75
C VAL A 207 3.26 -2.64 8.35
N GLU A 208 4.33 -3.34 7.99
CA GLU A 208 5.01 -3.20 6.71
C GLU A 208 4.10 -3.58 5.55
N HIS A 209 3.25 -4.61 5.73
CA HIS A 209 2.29 -5.02 4.71
C HIS A 209 1.08 -4.08 4.65
N ILE A 210 0.55 -3.67 5.82
CA ILE A 210 -0.62 -2.79 5.91
C ILE A 210 -0.35 -1.42 5.27
N PHE A 211 0.87 -0.91 5.38
CA PHE A 211 1.28 0.37 4.80
C PHE A 211 2.16 0.22 3.54
N ASP A 212 2.30 -0.99 3.01
CA ASP A 212 3.07 -1.30 1.80
C ASP A 212 4.49 -0.68 1.81
N LEU A 213 5.21 -0.94 2.90
CA LEU A 213 6.57 -0.45 3.19
C LEU A 213 7.64 -1.50 2.83
N GLY A 214 8.81 -1.00 2.44
CA GLY A 214 10.00 -1.80 2.15
C GLY A 214 10.98 -1.89 3.32
N LEU A 215 12.12 -2.54 3.08
CA LEU A 215 13.17 -2.66 4.10
C LEU A 215 13.82 -1.30 4.37
N GLY A 216 14.02 -0.99 5.66
CA GLY A 216 14.63 0.27 6.09
C GLY A 216 13.72 1.50 5.96
N GLU A 217 12.43 1.33 5.64
CA GLU A 217 11.49 2.45 5.50
C GLU A 217 10.75 2.80 6.81
N ALA A 218 10.58 1.85 7.73
CA ALA A 218 10.01 2.11 9.05
C ALA A 218 10.74 1.37 10.18
N PHE A 219 10.83 2.00 11.34
CA PHE A 219 11.05 1.30 12.60
C PHE A 219 9.70 0.78 13.12
N VAL A 220 9.59 -0.52 13.34
CA VAL A 220 8.36 -1.16 13.80
C VAL A 220 8.61 -1.79 15.17
N ALA A 221 7.99 -1.22 16.20
CA ALA A 221 8.02 -1.75 17.55
C ALA A 221 6.65 -2.34 17.89
N ARG A 222 6.63 -3.61 18.32
CA ARG A 222 5.37 -4.34 18.54
C ARG A 222 5.32 -4.92 19.94
N ILE A 223 4.21 -4.67 20.63
CA ILE A 223 3.96 -5.15 21.99
C ILE A 223 2.46 -5.38 22.18
N ALA A 224 2.06 -6.33 23.02
CA ALA A 224 0.65 -6.60 23.26
C ALA A 224 -0.09 -5.33 23.74
N GLY A 225 -1.20 -5.00 23.07
CA GLY A 225 -1.97 -3.78 23.35
C GLY A 225 -1.25 -2.47 23.03
N ASN A 226 -0.17 -2.50 22.22
CA ASN A 226 0.55 -1.31 21.74
C ASN A 226 0.89 -0.30 22.85
N VAL A 227 1.22 -0.79 24.04
CA VAL A 227 1.54 0.03 25.22
C VAL A 227 2.93 0.65 25.12
N ALA A 228 3.07 1.90 25.58
CA ALA A 228 4.37 2.57 25.67
C ALA A 228 4.81 2.68 27.14
N ARG A 229 5.94 2.05 27.49
CA ARG A 229 6.65 2.19 28.78
C ARG A 229 8.16 2.30 28.52
N ASP A 230 8.96 2.46 29.57
CA ASP A 230 10.40 2.74 29.58
C ASP A 230 11.17 2.32 28.32
N LYS A 231 11.38 1.02 28.11
CA LYS A 231 12.17 0.49 26.97
C LYS A 231 11.53 0.78 25.60
N MET A 232 10.20 0.84 25.56
CA MET A 232 9.48 1.20 24.35
C MET A 232 9.67 2.68 24.03
N ILE A 233 9.54 3.56 25.02
CA ILE A 233 9.81 4.99 24.86
C ILE A 233 11.24 5.20 24.36
N GLY A 234 12.25 4.55 24.97
CA GLY A 234 13.63 4.65 24.51
C GLY A 234 13.82 4.26 23.03
N SER A 235 13.11 3.23 22.57
CA SER A 235 13.12 2.83 21.15
C SER A 235 12.51 3.91 20.24
N LEU A 236 11.41 4.54 20.68
CA LEU A 236 10.75 5.62 19.94
C LEU A 236 11.59 6.91 19.93
N GLU A 237 12.25 7.23 21.04
CA GLU A 237 13.20 8.35 21.15
C GLU A 237 14.37 8.17 20.21
N TYR A 238 14.93 6.96 20.12
CA TYR A 238 15.96 6.64 19.14
C TYR A 238 15.44 6.84 17.71
N ALA A 239 14.28 6.28 17.37
CA ALA A 239 13.72 6.32 16.02
C ALA A 239 13.50 7.77 15.53
N CYS A 240 12.92 8.63 16.36
CA CYS A 240 12.62 10.01 15.98
C CYS A 240 13.76 10.99 16.27
N GLY A 241 14.39 10.90 17.44
CA GLY A 241 15.40 11.85 17.91
C GLY A 241 16.81 11.60 17.40
N VAL A 242 17.17 10.34 17.13
CA VAL A 242 18.51 9.97 16.64
C VAL A 242 18.46 9.62 15.15
N ALA A 243 17.58 8.70 14.76
CA ALA A 243 17.51 8.20 13.39
C ALA A 243 16.67 9.09 12.44
N GLY A 244 15.91 10.04 12.99
CA GLY A 244 15.29 11.12 12.22
C GLY A 244 13.94 10.80 11.57
N SER A 245 13.24 9.73 11.98
CA SER A 245 11.89 9.40 11.51
C SER A 245 10.93 10.57 11.73
N LYS A 246 10.11 10.86 10.71
CA LYS A 246 9.25 12.06 10.64
C LYS A 246 7.83 11.82 11.13
N VAL A 247 7.38 10.56 11.20
CA VAL A 247 6.06 10.20 11.72
C VAL A 247 6.24 9.15 12.81
N LEU A 248 5.56 9.35 13.94
CA LEU A 248 5.37 8.36 14.98
C LEU A 248 3.90 7.95 14.99
N LEU A 249 3.61 6.74 14.49
CA LEU A 249 2.26 6.19 14.42
C LEU A 249 2.02 5.22 15.57
N VAL A 250 1.00 5.45 16.40
CA VAL A 250 0.49 4.45 17.35
C VAL A 250 -0.68 3.73 16.69
N LEU A 251 -0.48 2.46 16.36
CA LEU A 251 -1.43 1.63 15.63
C LEU A 251 -2.08 0.59 16.56
N GLY A 252 -3.31 0.87 16.96
CA GLY A 252 -4.20 -0.13 17.58
C GLY A 252 -4.95 -0.93 16.52
N HIS A 253 -5.79 -1.86 16.96
CA HIS A 253 -6.62 -2.64 16.06
C HIS A 253 -7.91 -3.15 16.72
N THR A 254 -8.93 -3.45 15.90
CA THR A 254 -10.15 -4.10 16.35
C THR A 254 -9.89 -5.55 16.76
N SER A 255 -10.75 -6.11 17.60
CA SER A 255 -10.65 -7.48 18.11
C SER A 255 -9.29 -7.78 18.77
N CYS A 256 -8.78 -6.82 19.54
CA CYS A 256 -7.51 -6.94 20.25
C CYS A 256 -7.63 -7.86 21.48
N GLY A 257 -6.87 -8.96 21.48
CA GLY A 257 -6.89 -9.93 22.57
C GLY A 257 -6.46 -9.35 23.92
N ALA A 258 -5.41 -8.51 23.94
CA ALA A 258 -4.94 -7.86 25.16
C ALA A 258 -5.98 -6.88 25.75
N VAL A 259 -6.67 -6.13 24.88
CA VAL A 259 -7.74 -5.21 25.29
C VAL A 259 -8.94 -5.98 25.82
N ARG A 260 -9.41 -7.00 25.09
CA ARG A 260 -10.52 -7.83 25.53
C ARG A 260 -10.25 -8.50 26.87
N ALA A 261 -9.07 -9.12 27.03
CA ALA A 261 -8.66 -9.72 28.29
C ALA A 261 -8.63 -8.67 29.42
N SER A 262 -8.17 -7.46 29.14
CA SER A 262 -8.14 -6.38 30.13
C SER A 262 -9.54 -5.98 30.61
N VAL A 263 -10.52 -5.94 29.70
CA VAL A 263 -11.93 -5.70 30.04
C VAL A 263 -12.50 -6.85 30.87
N ASP A 264 -12.34 -8.08 30.39
CA ASP A 264 -12.88 -9.27 31.06
C ASP A 264 -12.31 -9.44 32.48
N LEU A 265 -10.99 -9.25 32.65
CA LEU A 265 -10.31 -9.32 33.94
C LEU A 265 -10.72 -8.18 34.89
N LYS A 266 -10.94 -6.97 34.36
CA LYS A 266 -11.40 -5.83 35.16
C LYS A 266 -12.81 -6.08 35.71
N VAL A 267 -13.69 -6.65 34.89
CA VAL A 267 -15.05 -7.04 35.31
C VAL A 267 -15.02 -8.19 36.31
N ALA A 268 -14.15 -9.18 36.11
CA ALA A 268 -14.01 -10.32 37.01
C ALA A 268 -13.30 -9.99 38.32
N GLY A 269 -12.63 -8.83 38.43
CA GLY A 269 -11.82 -8.45 39.58
C GLY A 269 -10.60 -9.37 39.77
N LYS A 270 -10.05 -9.92 38.68
CA LYS A 270 -8.94 -10.87 38.69
C LYS A 270 -7.69 -10.28 38.02
N LYS A 271 -6.52 -10.79 38.42
CA LYS A 271 -5.27 -10.50 37.73
C LYS A 271 -5.09 -11.40 36.51
N ALA A 272 -4.25 -10.98 35.57
CA ALA A 272 -3.93 -11.78 34.39
C ALA A 272 -3.11 -13.01 34.75
N SER A 273 -2.16 -12.86 35.69
CA SER A 273 -1.38 -13.95 36.28
C SER A 273 -2.26 -15.04 36.88
N GLU A 274 -3.30 -14.68 37.62
CA GLU A 274 -4.27 -15.62 38.20
C GLU A 274 -5.07 -16.39 37.14
N ALA A 275 -5.41 -15.74 36.03
CA ALA A 275 -6.21 -16.33 34.96
C ALA A 275 -5.41 -17.18 33.98
N THR A 276 -4.10 -16.92 33.82
CA THR A 276 -3.27 -17.49 32.75
C THR A 276 -2.01 -18.19 33.24
N GLY A 277 -1.60 -17.97 34.49
CA GLY A 277 -0.29 -18.38 35.01
C GLY A 277 0.89 -17.58 34.47
N CYS A 278 0.65 -16.46 33.77
CA CYS A 278 1.71 -15.64 33.16
C CYS A 278 1.97 -14.37 33.98
N ASP A 279 3.09 -14.35 34.71
CA ASP A 279 3.41 -13.28 35.68
C ASP A 279 3.56 -11.88 35.05
N HIS A 280 4.10 -11.81 33.83
CA HIS A 280 4.37 -10.53 33.16
C HIS A 280 3.14 -9.88 32.50
N LEU A 281 1.99 -10.57 32.46
CA LEU A 281 0.79 -10.02 31.82
C LEU A 281 0.09 -8.97 32.69
N ASP A 282 0.30 -9.00 34.00
CA ASP A 282 -0.37 -8.08 34.93
C ASP A 282 -0.03 -6.63 34.63
N ASP A 283 1.24 -6.32 34.35
CA ASP A 283 1.68 -4.97 34.02
C ASP A 283 1.02 -4.48 32.72
N LEU A 284 1.00 -5.32 31.67
CA LEU A 284 0.39 -4.97 30.39
C LEU A 284 -1.12 -4.72 30.54
N VAL A 285 -1.80 -5.59 31.26
CA VAL A 285 -3.24 -5.50 31.51
C VAL A 285 -3.56 -4.26 32.34
N ALA A 286 -2.81 -3.98 33.42
CA ALA A 286 -3.03 -2.81 34.26
C ALA A 286 -2.94 -1.50 33.46
N ILE A 287 -1.99 -1.42 32.52
CA ILE A 287 -1.83 -0.26 31.64
C ILE A 287 -3.07 -0.08 30.75
N ILE A 288 -3.51 -1.14 30.08
CA ILE A 288 -4.67 -1.10 29.18
C ILE A 288 -5.96 -0.84 29.97
N GLN A 289 -6.07 -1.36 31.19
CA GLN A 289 -7.22 -1.12 32.08
C GLN A 289 -7.39 0.35 32.46
N GLY A 290 -6.33 1.16 32.40
CA GLY A 290 -6.40 2.62 32.53
C GLY A 290 -7.19 3.30 31.41
N SER A 291 -7.38 2.62 30.28
CA SER A 291 -8.19 3.09 29.15
C SER A 291 -9.66 2.72 29.25
N ILE A 292 -10.05 1.93 30.26
CA ILE A 292 -11.43 1.50 30.47
C ILE A 292 -12.14 2.47 31.40
N ASP A 293 -13.23 3.08 30.91
CA ASP A 293 -14.15 3.83 31.76
C ASP A 293 -15.01 2.86 32.58
N SER A 294 -14.69 2.73 33.88
CA SER A 294 -15.39 1.82 34.79
C SER A 294 -16.87 2.17 34.96
N THR A 295 -17.29 3.40 34.68
CA THR A 295 -18.71 3.79 34.80
C THR A 295 -19.59 3.10 33.75
N GLN A 296 -18.99 2.72 32.62
CA GLN A 296 -19.66 2.04 31.50
C GLN A 296 -19.77 0.53 31.71
N LEU A 297 -19.10 -0.04 32.71
CA LEU A 297 -19.13 -1.49 33.00
C LEU A 297 -20.37 -1.95 33.78
N LYS A 298 -21.30 -1.03 34.09
CA LYS A 298 -22.59 -1.39 34.70
C LYS A 298 -23.31 -2.40 33.80
N ASP A 299 -23.71 -3.52 34.40
CA ASP A 299 -24.41 -4.62 33.75
C ASP A 299 -23.65 -5.30 32.60
N PHE A 300 -22.31 -5.20 32.56
CA PHE A 300 -21.50 -5.82 31.50
C PHE A 300 -21.78 -7.32 31.29
N SER A 301 -22.10 -8.04 32.37
CA SER A 301 -22.46 -9.47 32.32
C SER A 301 -23.71 -9.74 31.47
N SER A 302 -24.66 -8.80 31.45
CA SER A 302 -25.93 -8.90 30.70
C SER A 302 -25.81 -8.55 29.21
N TRP A 303 -24.66 -8.01 28.78
CA TRP A 303 -24.49 -7.56 27.40
C TRP A 303 -24.37 -8.74 26.44
N SER A 304 -24.89 -8.54 25.22
CA SER A 304 -24.62 -9.45 24.10
C SER A 304 -23.14 -9.45 23.74
N ASP A 305 -22.68 -10.54 23.12
CA ASP A 305 -21.28 -10.67 22.69
C ASP A 305 -20.89 -9.58 21.67
N ASP A 306 -21.82 -9.16 20.81
CA ASP A 306 -21.60 -8.06 19.86
C ASP A 306 -21.33 -6.74 20.57
N ARG A 307 -22.11 -6.43 21.62
CA ARG A 307 -21.92 -5.22 22.42
C ARG A 307 -20.59 -5.27 23.19
N LYS A 308 -20.24 -6.43 23.76
CA LYS A 308 -18.93 -6.62 24.43
C LYS A 308 -17.77 -6.42 23.47
N ARG A 309 -17.87 -6.93 22.24
CA ARG A 309 -16.86 -6.73 21.19
C ARG A 309 -16.74 -5.26 20.78
N ALA A 310 -17.86 -4.60 20.51
CA ALA A 310 -17.87 -3.17 20.16
C ALA A 310 -17.23 -2.31 21.27
N PHE A 311 -17.56 -2.59 22.53
CA PHE A 311 -16.94 -1.90 23.66
C PHE A 311 -15.43 -2.16 23.77
N ALA A 312 -14.97 -3.40 23.56
CA ALA A 312 -13.54 -3.68 23.53
C ALA A 312 -12.82 -2.91 22.40
N ASP A 313 -13.47 -2.75 21.25
CA ASP A 313 -12.93 -1.93 20.15
C ASP A 313 -12.88 -0.44 20.53
N GLU A 314 -13.88 0.10 21.21
CA GLU A 314 -13.86 1.48 21.76
C GLU A 314 -12.71 1.67 22.76
N VAL A 315 -12.51 0.70 23.66
CA VAL A 315 -11.37 0.71 24.60
C VAL A 315 -10.05 0.67 23.85
N ALA A 316 -9.95 -0.08 22.74
CA ALA A 316 -8.74 -0.10 21.91
C ALA A 316 -8.44 1.27 21.29
N GLN A 317 -9.46 2.02 20.83
CA GLN A 317 -9.29 3.40 20.35
C GLN A 317 -8.80 4.32 21.47
N LYS A 318 -9.45 4.26 22.64
CA LYS A 318 -9.04 5.05 23.80
C LYS A 318 -7.64 4.71 24.28
N ASN A 319 -7.23 3.45 24.17
CA ASN A 319 -5.88 3.00 24.50
C ASN A 319 -4.81 3.59 23.56
N VAL A 320 -5.10 3.74 22.27
CA VAL A 320 -4.22 4.46 21.33
C VAL A 320 -4.05 5.92 21.75
N VAL A 321 -5.15 6.61 22.04
CA VAL A 321 -5.12 8.03 22.47
C VAL A 321 -4.36 8.19 23.79
N ASN A 322 -4.64 7.34 24.77
CA ASN A 322 -3.95 7.36 26.07
C ASN A 322 -2.46 7.04 25.92
N THR A 323 -2.09 6.14 25.02
CA THR A 323 -0.68 5.82 24.73
C THR A 323 0.03 7.04 24.14
N ILE A 324 -0.60 7.76 23.22
CA ILE A 324 -0.06 9.01 22.66
C ILE A 324 0.15 10.04 23.76
N SER A 325 -0.85 10.28 24.61
CA SER A 325 -0.72 11.21 25.74
C SER A 325 0.42 10.81 26.67
N TYR A 326 0.50 9.52 27.03
CA TYR A 326 1.56 8.99 27.88
C TYR A 326 2.96 9.21 27.27
N ILE A 327 3.15 8.95 25.97
CA ILE A 327 4.42 9.20 25.28
C ILE A 327 4.81 10.68 25.38
N ARG A 328 3.86 11.60 25.15
CA ARG A 328 4.12 13.04 25.21
C ARG A 328 4.45 13.53 26.62
N GLU A 329 3.81 12.97 27.63
CA GLU A 329 4.07 13.32 29.04
C GLU A 329 5.43 12.79 29.53
N ASN A 330 5.85 11.62 29.04
CA ASN A 330 7.02 10.90 29.57
C ASN A 330 8.27 11.00 28.70
N SER A 331 8.17 11.55 27.48
CA SER A 331 9.33 11.81 26.62
C SER A 331 9.42 13.28 26.23
N ARG A 332 10.32 13.99 26.93
CA ARG A 332 10.60 15.42 26.66
C ARG A 332 11.08 15.65 25.24
N ILE A 333 11.87 14.72 24.68
CA ILE A 333 12.39 14.84 23.32
C ILE A 333 11.29 14.65 22.28
N LEU A 334 10.43 13.64 22.41
CA LEU A 334 9.35 13.40 21.45
C LEU A 334 8.31 14.51 21.49
N ASP A 335 7.89 14.97 22.67
CA ASP A 335 6.94 16.08 22.78
C ASP A 335 7.51 17.38 22.19
N ARG A 336 8.79 17.67 22.42
CA ARG A 336 9.47 18.81 21.80
C ARG A 336 9.48 18.70 20.27
N LEU A 337 9.83 17.54 19.71
CA LEU A 337 9.84 17.32 18.26
C LEU A 337 8.45 17.50 17.62
N VAL A 338 7.38 17.09 18.33
CA VAL A 338 6.00 17.35 17.90
C VAL A 338 5.69 18.85 17.90
N ARG A 339 5.99 19.57 18.99
CA ARG A 339 5.76 21.02 19.10
C ARG A 339 6.53 21.84 18.07
N GLU A 340 7.74 21.40 17.73
CA GLU A 340 8.60 22.02 16.70
C GLU A 340 8.21 21.62 15.27
N ASN A 341 7.14 20.84 15.07
CA ASN A 341 6.72 20.27 13.78
C ASN A 341 7.82 19.47 13.06
N LYS A 342 8.76 18.89 13.80
CA LYS A 342 9.83 18.03 13.28
C LYS A 342 9.34 16.60 13.06
N ILE A 343 8.35 16.17 13.85
CA ILE A 343 7.63 14.91 13.66
C ILE A 343 6.12 15.14 13.77
N LEU A 344 5.32 14.25 13.20
CA LEU A 344 3.90 14.10 13.52
C LEU A 344 3.71 12.84 14.38
N MET A 345 2.98 12.97 15.48
CA MET A 345 2.54 11.83 16.30
C MET A 345 1.05 11.59 16.04
N VAL A 346 0.70 10.42 15.53
CA VAL A 346 -0.64 10.13 15.01
C VAL A 346 -1.15 8.81 15.59
N GLY A 347 -2.44 8.73 15.89
CA GLY A 347 -3.12 7.50 16.28
C GLY A 347 -3.89 6.90 15.12
N ALA A 348 -3.98 5.57 15.05
CA ALA A 348 -4.85 4.91 14.10
C ALA A 348 -5.34 3.55 14.62
N ILE A 349 -6.44 3.08 14.04
CA ILE A 349 -7.04 1.77 14.32
C ILE A 349 -7.14 0.98 13.02
N TYR A 350 -6.47 -0.18 13.01
CA TYR A 350 -6.60 -1.18 11.95
C TYR A 350 -7.79 -2.10 12.24
N ASP A 351 -8.74 -2.18 11.33
CA ASP A 351 -9.82 -3.15 11.43
C ASP A 351 -9.38 -4.49 10.84
N VAL A 352 -9.22 -5.50 11.70
CA VAL A 352 -8.74 -6.83 11.30
C VAL A 352 -9.72 -7.59 10.39
N ASN A 353 -10.99 -7.19 10.33
CA ASN A 353 -12.00 -7.84 9.49
C ASN A 353 -12.04 -7.25 8.09
N THR A 354 -11.94 -5.92 7.97
CA THR A 354 -12.03 -5.21 6.70
C THR A 354 -10.67 -4.89 6.08
N GLY A 355 -9.61 -4.96 6.89
CA GLY A 355 -8.27 -4.54 6.51
C GLY A 355 -8.08 -3.03 6.48
N LYS A 356 -9.07 -2.22 6.92
CA LYS A 356 -9.02 -0.75 6.82
C LYS A 356 -8.36 -0.11 8.03
N VAL A 357 -7.47 0.85 7.81
CA VAL A 357 -6.92 1.74 8.83
C VAL A 357 -7.74 3.03 8.88
N THR A 358 -8.19 3.39 10.09
CA THR A 358 -8.84 4.67 10.38
C THR A 358 -7.91 5.49 11.28
N PHE A 359 -7.45 6.65 10.79
CA PHE A 359 -6.65 7.59 11.56
C PHE A 359 -7.55 8.40 12.51
N LEU A 360 -7.09 8.62 13.75
CA LEU A 360 -7.83 9.27 14.84
C LEU A 360 -7.62 10.78 14.90
#